data_AF-A0A957QNA7-F1
#
_entry.id   AF-A0A957QNA7-F1
#
_cell.length_a   1.000
_cell.length_b   1.000
_cell.length_c   1.000
_cell.angle_alpha   90.00
_cell.angle_beta   90.00
_cell.angle_gamma   90.00
#
_symmetry.space_group_name_H-M   'P 1'
#
loop_
_entity.id
_entity.type
_entity.pdbx_description
1 polymer ?
#
loop_
_entity_poly.entity_id
_entity_poly.type
_entity_poly.pdbx_seq_one_letter_code
_entity_poly.pdbx_strand_id
1 'polypeptide(L)'
;PQASFYYMFGLSRLFPGSRYSRYDLKHLDIHQQMDVDSVTGAFMLVRTTAIREVGLLDDRFWMYGEDLDWAKRIKDAGWRVVYNPVVTALHVKDQSARQNPRARLEFYRAMPIFYYKHYRKQTPFWLHIMVLAGILLKGGWPLWPTIRAGSAVLQK
;
A
#
# COMPACT_ATOMS: atom_id res chain seq x y z
N PRO A 1 1.93 0.49 -9.86
CA PRO A 1 1.30 1.57 -10.67
C PRO A 1 0.13 1.12 -11.55
N GLN A 2 0.31 0.07 -12.38
CA GLN A 2 -0.73 -0.40 -13.31
C GLN A 2 -2.00 -0.89 -12.60
N ALA A 3 -1.89 -1.74 -11.58
CA ALA A 3 -3.05 -2.25 -10.84
C ALA A 3 -3.92 -1.14 -10.22
N SER A 4 -3.30 -0.12 -9.62
CA SER A 4 -3.99 1.05 -9.04
C SER A 4 -4.66 1.91 -10.11
N PHE A 5 -4.04 2.06 -11.30
CA PHE A 5 -4.64 2.76 -12.44
C PHE A 5 -5.92 2.06 -12.90
N TYR A 6 -5.86 0.75 -13.18
CA TYR A 6 -7.03 -0.01 -13.62
C TYR A 6 -8.16 -0.02 -12.58
N TYR A 7 -7.83 -0.07 -11.29
CA TYR A 7 -8.82 0.05 -10.22
C TYR A 7 -9.46 1.45 -10.16
N MET A 8 -8.64 2.51 -10.21
CA MET A 8 -9.11 3.90 -10.08
C MET A 8 -10.02 4.32 -11.25
N PHE A 9 -9.74 3.82 -12.46
CA PHE A 9 -10.55 4.10 -13.66
C PHE A 9 -11.65 3.05 -13.91
N GLY A 10 -11.88 2.11 -12.99
CA GLY A 10 -12.94 1.10 -13.11
C GLY A 10 -12.71 0.05 -14.21
N LEU A 11 -11.60 0.11 -14.93
CA LEU A 11 -11.22 -0.84 -15.97
C LEU A 11 -11.01 -2.27 -15.42
N SER A 12 -10.71 -2.41 -14.11
CA SER A 12 -10.67 -3.71 -13.44
C SER A 12 -12.01 -4.45 -13.44
N ARG A 13 -13.14 -3.73 -13.59
CA ARG A 13 -14.49 -4.31 -13.74
C ARG A 13 -14.80 -4.76 -15.16
N LEU A 14 -14.12 -4.19 -16.15
CA LEU A 14 -14.29 -4.54 -17.57
C LEU A 14 -13.50 -5.80 -17.96
N PHE A 15 -12.47 -6.16 -17.18
CA PHE A 15 -11.66 -7.37 -17.41
C PHE A 15 -11.53 -8.23 -16.14
N PRO A 16 -12.65 -8.79 -15.62
CA PRO A 16 -12.60 -9.74 -14.51
C PRO A 16 -11.79 -10.97 -14.94
N GLY A 17 -10.78 -11.36 -14.15
CA GLY A 17 -9.92 -12.52 -14.47
C GLY A 17 -8.53 -12.21 -15.05
N SER A 18 -8.26 -10.97 -15.47
CA SER A 18 -6.98 -10.61 -16.11
C SER A 18 -5.93 -10.06 -15.14
N ARG A 19 -4.67 -9.94 -15.60
CA ARG A 19 -3.56 -9.22 -14.91
C ARG A 19 -3.91 -7.78 -14.50
N TYR A 20 -4.99 -7.21 -15.03
CA TYR A 20 -5.47 -5.85 -14.76
C TYR A 20 -6.47 -5.79 -13.58
N SER A 21 -6.91 -6.95 -13.07
CA SER A 21 -7.72 -7.09 -11.84
C SER A 21 -6.87 -7.46 -10.61
N ARG A 22 -5.56 -7.16 -10.65
CA ARG A 22 -4.59 -7.48 -9.58
C ARG A 22 -4.88 -6.80 -8.24
N TYR A 23 -5.71 -5.75 -8.20
CA TYR A 23 -6.02 -5.06 -6.95
C TYR A 23 -6.91 -5.89 -6.02
N ASP A 24 -7.92 -6.58 -6.58
CA ASP A 24 -8.86 -7.37 -5.80
C ASP A 24 -8.46 -8.86 -5.69
N LEU A 25 -7.50 -9.32 -6.52
CA LEU A 25 -7.03 -10.72 -6.62
C LEU A 25 -8.14 -11.78 -6.76
N LYS A 26 -9.39 -11.39 -7.04
CA LYS A 26 -10.57 -12.27 -7.15
C LYS A 26 -10.48 -13.39 -8.19
N HIS A 27 -9.46 -13.35 -9.04
CA HIS A 27 -9.19 -14.34 -10.06
C HIS A 27 -8.26 -15.46 -9.57
N LEU A 28 -7.71 -15.34 -8.36
CA LEU A 28 -6.79 -16.31 -7.80
C LEU A 28 -7.55 -17.26 -6.87
N ASP A 29 -7.22 -18.54 -6.98
CA ASP A 29 -7.75 -19.58 -6.11
C ASP A 29 -7.20 -19.39 -4.69
N ILE A 30 -8.07 -18.99 -3.76
CA ILE A 30 -7.72 -18.75 -2.36
C ILE A 30 -7.28 -20.02 -1.62
N HIS A 31 -7.41 -21.20 -2.21
CA HIS A 31 -6.92 -22.45 -1.63
C HIS A 31 -5.50 -22.80 -2.10
N GLN A 32 -4.89 -21.97 -2.95
CA GLN A 32 -3.54 -22.19 -3.46
C GLN A 32 -2.55 -21.18 -2.87
N GLN A 33 -1.34 -21.68 -2.61
CA GLN A 33 -0.22 -20.82 -2.24
C GLN A 33 0.22 -20.00 -3.45
N MET A 34 0.43 -18.71 -3.26
CA MET A 34 0.79 -17.80 -4.36
C MET A 34 1.65 -16.62 -3.91
N ASP A 35 2.46 -16.13 -4.84
CA ASP A 35 3.22 -14.90 -4.64
C ASP A 35 2.31 -13.68 -4.82
N VAL A 36 2.36 -12.77 -3.86
CA VAL A 36 1.55 -11.55 -3.85
C VAL A 36 2.44 -10.31 -3.76
N ASP A 37 1.85 -9.14 -3.98
CA ASP A 37 2.56 -7.86 -3.83
C ASP A 37 2.63 -7.41 -2.38
N SER A 38 1.62 -7.74 -1.59
CA SER A 38 1.57 -7.50 -0.14
C SER A 38 0.55 -8.42 0.52
N VAL A 39 0.72 -8.63 1.81
CA VAL A 39 -0.29 -9.20 2.72
C VAL A 39 -0.67 -8.16 3.75
N THR A 40 -1.75 -8.40 4.52
CA THR A 40 -2.17 -7.50 5.60
C THR A 40 -1.22 -7.57 6.79
N GLY A 41 -0.92 -6.42 7.38
CA GLY A 41 -0.17 -6.31 8.64
C GLY A 41 -0.80 -6.99 9.85
N ALA A 42 -2.06 -7.42 9.77
CA ALA A 42 -2.75 -8.09 10.88
C ALA A 42 -2.08 -9.40 11.31
N PHE A 43 -1.47 -10.13 10.37
CA PHE A 43 -0.72 -11.34 10.67
C PHE A 43 0.32 -11.61 9.57
N MET A 44 1.60 -11.62 9.94
CA MET A 44 2.71 -11.96 9.05
C MET A 44 3.74 -12.81 9.79
N LEU A 45 4.33 -13.77 9.08
CA LEU A 45 5.56 -14.44 9.51
C LEU A 45 6.69 -14.00 8.59
N VAL A 46 7.70 -13.36 9.17
CA VAL A 46 8.81 -12.77 8.41
C VAL A 46 10.12 -13.36 8.91
N ARG A 47 11.00 -13.78 7.99
CA ARG A 47 12.31 -14.31 8.34
C ARG A 47 13.16 -13.25 9.02
N THR A 48 13.82 -13.60 10.11
CA THR A 48 14.74 -12.70 10.83
C THR A 48 15.83 -12.13 9.91
N THR A 49 16.34 -12.90 8.95
CA THR A 49 17.32 -12.42 7.96
C THR A 49 16.75 -11.33 7.07
N ALA A 50 15.51 -11.49 6.59
CA ALA A 50 14.83 -10.47 5.80
C ALA A 50 14.61 -9.19 6.64
N ILE A 51 14.21 -9.33 7.91
CA ILE A 51 14.05 -8.19 8.83
C ILE A 51 15.37 -7.43 9.02
N ARG A 52 16.49 -8.16 9.22
CA ARG A 52 17.82 -7.55 9.38
C ARG A 52 18.28 -6.80 8.13
N GLU A 53 17.92 -7.30 6.95
CA GLU A 53 18.30 -6.69 5.67
C GLU A 53 17.47 -5.44 5.37
N VAL A 54 16.14 -5.52 5.50
CA VAL A 54 15.25 -4.43 5.07
C VAL A 54 14.89 -3.45 6.17
N GLY A 55 15.14 -3.81 7.43
CA GLY A 55 14.74 -3.07 8.62
C GLY A 55 13.29 -3.33 9.04
N LEU A 56 12.89 -2.70 10.16
CA LEU A 56 11.54 -2.79 10.72
C LEU A 56 10.49 -2.01 9.90
N LEU A 57 9.25 -2.00 10.39
CA LEU A 57 8.21 -1.10 9.92
C LEU A 57 8.64 0.36 10.04
N ASP A 58 8.15 1.18 9.13
CA ASP A 58 8.51 2.58 9.02
C ASP A 58 7.55 3.44 9.85
N ASP A 59 8.06 4.03 10.93
CA ASP A 59 7.28 4.80 11.92
C ASP A 59 6.70 6.13 11.37
N ARG A 60 7.05 6.50 10.14
CA ARG A 60 6.42 7.63 9.42
C ARG A 60 4.98 7.30 9.04
N PHE A 61 4.66 6.02 8.92
CA PHE A 61 3.29 5.53 8.83
C PHE A 61 2.78 5.27 10.25
N TRP A 62 1.85 6.09 10.71
CA TRP A 62 1.21 5.86 12.01
C TRP A 62 0.20 4.70 11.92
N MET A 63 -0.59 4.67 10.86
CA MET A 63 -1.57 3.64 10.56
C MET A 63 -1.87 3.64 9.06
N TYR A 64 -1.97 2.44 8.48
CA TYR A 64 -2.09 2.17 7.04
C TYR A 64 -0.83 2.46 6.22
N GLY A 65 -0.54 1.55 5.30
CA GLY A 65 0.57 1.69 4.34
C GLY A 65 1.93 1.25 4.89
N GLU A 66 2.08 1.05 6.20
CA GLU A 66 3.29 0.49 6.82
C GLU A 66 3.57 -0.93 6.33
N ASP A 67 2.53 -1.75 6.20
CA ASP A 67 2.59 -3.13 5.72
C ASP A 67 2.91 -3.18 4.22
N LEU A 68 2.27 -2.32 3.42
CA LEU A 68 2.56 -2.16 2.00
C LEU A 68 4.00 -1.70 1.75
N ASP A 69 4.48 -0.73 2.53
CA ASP A 69 5.86 -0.26 2.50
C ASP A 69 6.84 -1.40 2.79
N TRP A 70 6.57 -2.17 3.83
CA TRP A 70 7.45 -3.23 4.27
C TRP A 70 7.47 -4.39 3.27
N ALA A 71 6.31 -4.82 2.78
CA ALA A 71 6.21 -5.83 1.73
C ALA A 71 6.96 -5.39 0.46
N LYS A 72 6.86 -4.11 0.08
CA LYS A 72 7.62 -3.58 -1.06
C LYS A 72 9.14 -3.62 -0.80
N ARG A 73 9.61 -3.19 0.37
CA ARG A 73 11.05 -3.26 0.72
C ARG A 73 11.57 -4.70 0.73
N ILE A 74 10.79 -5.64 1.28
CA ILE A 74 11.08 -7.08 1.27
C ILE A 74 11.24 -7.59 -0.18
N LYS A 75 10.31 -7.24 -1.07
CA LYS A 75 10.38 -7.63 -2.49
C LYS A 75 11.54 -6.97 -3.23
N ASP A 76 11.80 -5.70 -2.98
CA ASP A 76 12.90 -4.98 -3.61
C ASP A 76 14.28 -5.55 -3.20
N ALA A 77 14.37 -6.18 -2.03
CA ALA A 77 15.53 -6.96 -1.56
C ALA A 77 15.56 -8.41 -2.11
N GLY A 78 14.66 -8.77 -3.03
CA GLY A 78 14.65 -10.09 -3.69
C GLY A 78 13.91 -11.19 -2.94
N TRP A 79 13.28 -10.89 -1.81
CA TRP A 79 12.47 -11.86 -1.07
C TRP A 79 11.06 -12.00 -1.66
N ARG A 80 10.44 -13.16 -1.46
CA ARG A 80 9.05 -13.42 -1.84
C ARG A 80 8.11 -13.03 -0.72
N VAL A 81 6.99 -12.40 -1.08
CA VAL A 81 5.83 -12.24 -0.21
C VAL A 81 4.77 -13.22 -0.68
N VAL A 82 4.32 -14.10 0.23
CA VAL A 82 3.55 -15.29 -0.13
C VAL A 82 2.27 -15.35 0.69
N TYR A 83 1.15 -15.57 0.01
CA TYR A 83 -0.10 -15.97 0.64
C TYR A 83 -0.09 -17.48 0.88
N ASN A 84 -0.32 -17.91 2.12
CA ASN A 84 -0.36 -19.32 2.50
C ASN A 84 -1.76 -19.69 3.04
N PRO A 85 -2.55 -20.50 2.30
CA PRO A 85 -3.92 -20.85 2.70
C PRO A 85 -3.99 -21.90 3.83
N VAL A 86 -2.88 -22.57 4.16
CA VAL A 86 -2.85 -23.61 5.20
C VAL A 86 -2.99 -23.00 6.60
N VAL A 87 -2.59 -21.73 6.78
CA VAL A 87 -2.66 -21.02 8.05
C VAL A 87 -3.76 -19.97 7.98
N THR A 88 -4.71 -20.05 8.90
CA THR A 88 -5.79 -19.06 9.00
C THR A 88 -5.67 -18.29 10.31
N ALA A 89 -5.69 -16.95 10.20
CA ALA A 89 -5.80 -16.04 11.33
C ALA A 89 -7.08 -15.21 11.19
N LEU A 90 -7.96 -15.28 12.20
CA LEU A 90 -9.22 -14.53 12.19
C LEU A 90 -8.97 -13.09 12.62
N HIS A 91 -9.12 -12.14 11.69
CA HIS A 91 -9.14 -10.72 12.00
C HIS A 91 -10.60 -10.25 12.12
N VAL A 92 -11.10 -10.15 13.35
CA VAL A 92 -12.44 -9.60 13.63
C VAL A 92 -12.41 -8.11 13.34
N LYS A 93 -12.99 -7.72 12.21
CA LYS A 93 -12.93 -6.35 11.72
C LYS A 93 -14.03 -5.52 12.37
N ASP A 94 -13.73 -4.92 13.52
CA ASP A 94 -14.67 -4.02 14.17
C ASP A 94 -14.81 -2.67 13.46
N GLN A 95 -16.00 -2.07 13.56
CA GLN A 95 -16.41 -0.85 12.84
C GLN A 95 -15.64 0.43 13.23
N SER A 96 -14.76 0.36 14.23
CA SER A 96 -14.08 1.49 14.87
C SER A 96 -13.27 2.36 13.90
N ALA A 97 -12.68 1.76 12.85
CA ALA A 97 -11.92 2.52 11.85
C ALA A 97 -12.80 3.28 10.83
N ARG A 98 -14.01 2.79 10.53
CA ARG A 98 -14.86 3.39 9.48
C ARG A 98 -15.47 4.72 9.89
N GLN A 99 -15.67 4.94 11.18
CA GLN A 99 -16.28 6.15 11.73
C GLN A 99 -15.27 7.14 12.33
N ASN A 100 -13.97 6.81 12.33
CA ASN A 100 -12.94 7.67 12.93
C ASN A 100 -12.33 8.62 11.87
N PRO A 101 -12.54 9.95 11.95
CA PRO A 101 -11.98 10.91 11.00
C PRO A 101 -10.45 10.88 10.94
N ARG A 102 -9.79 10.60 12.08
CA ARG A 102 -8.33 10.47 12.15
C ARG A 102 -7.85 9.24 11.38
N ALA A 103 -8.54 8.11 11.50
CA ALA A 103 -8.20 6.91 10.74
C ALA A 103 -8.31 7.16 9.22
N ARG A 104 -9.37 7.83 8.78
CA ARG A 104 -9.53 8.24 7.38
C ARG A 104 -8.41 9.19 6.93
N LEU A 105 -8.07 10.18 7.75
CA LEU A 105 -6.99 11.12 7.42
C LEU A 105 -5.65 10.41 7.27
N GLU A 106 -5.30 9.54 8.21
CA GLU A 106 -4.04 8.79 8.20
C GLU A 106 -3.96 7.80 7.03
N PHE A 107 -5.09 7.17 6.66
CA PHE A 107 -5.18 6.36 5.44
C PHE A 107 -4.76 7.14 4.19
N TYR A 108 -5.23 8.38 4.02
CA TYR A 108 -4.83 9.20 2.89
C TYR A 108 -3.44 9.81 3.05
N ARG A 109 -3.00 10.10 4.29
CA ARG A 109 -1.65 10.60 4.59
C ARG A 109 -0.56 9.58 4.28
N ALA A 110 -0.85 8.28 4.39
CA ALA A 110 0.05 7.21 3.99
C ALA A 110 0.37 7.24 2.48
N MET A 111 -0.58 7.65 1.62
CA MET A 111 -0.41 7.65 0.16
C MET A 111 0.75 8.55 -0.34
N PRO A 112 0.84 9.84 0.03
CA PRO A 112 1.96 10.68 -0.40
C PRO A 112 3.29 10.20 0.18
N ILE A 113 3.32 9.70 1.42
CA ILE A 113 4.54 9.15 2.04
C ILE A 113 5.06 7.96 1.22
N PHE A 114 4.19 6.98 0.96
CA PHE A 114 4.52 5.81 0.15
C PHE A 114 4.94 6.20 -1.28
N TYR A 115 4.22 7.14 -1.90
CA TYR A 115 4.55 7.66 -3.21
C TYR A 115 5.93 8.34 -3.25
N TYR A 116 6.24 9.21 -2.28
CA TYR A 116 7.53 9.88 -2.19
C TYR A 116 8.67 8.90 -1.99
N LYS A 117 8.46 7.87 -1.17
CA LYS A 117 9.47 6.86 -0.87
C LYS A 117 9.79 5.97 -2.07
N HIS A 118 8.77 5.55 -2.82
CA HIS A 118 8.93 4.47 -3.81
C HIS A 118 8.84 4.89 -5.27
N TYR A 119 8.09 5.95 -5.58
CA TYR A 119 7.74 6.26 -6.97
C TYR A 119 8.17 7.65 -7.42
N ARG A 120 8.36 8.63 -6.51
CA ARG A 120 8.64 10.01 -6.89
C ARG A 120 9.84 10.15 -7.83
N LYS A 121 10.94 9.42 -7.57
CA LYS A 121 12.17 9.48 -8.39
C LYS A 121 11.95 9.02 -9.85
N GLN A 122 11.00 8.13 -10.08
CA GLN A 122 10.72 7.52 -11.39
C GLN A 122 9.51 8.16 -12.09
N THR A 123 8.82 9.09 -11.42
CA THR A 123 7.57 9.67 -11.95
C THR A 123 7.86 11.01 -12.65
N PRO A 124 7.43 11.19 -13.92
CA PRO A 124 7.59 12.47 -14.61
C PRO A 124 6.75 13.56 -13.95
N PHE A 125 7.15 14.82 -14.14
CA PHE A 125 6.57 15.96 -13.43
C PHE A 125 5.05 16.09 -13.57
N TRP A 126 4.50 15.95 -14.78
CA TRP A 126 3.05 16.06 -14.99
C TRP A 126 2.27 14.98 -14.22
N LEU A 127 2.75 13.74 -14.24
CA LEU A 127 2.11 12.64 -13.54
C LEU A 127 2.25 12.79 -12.02
N HIS A 128 3.38 13.34 -11.57
CA HIS A 128 3.58 13.71 -10.18
C HIS A 128 2.52 14.68 -9.68
N ILE A 129 2.25 15.76 -10.44
CA ILE A 129 1.19 16.71 -10.11
C ILE A 129 -0.18 16.04 -10.10
N MET A 130 -0.49 15.19 -11.09
CA MET A 130 -1.77 14.47 -11.14
C MET A 130 -1.98 13.55 -9.93
N VAL A 131 -0.95 12.81 -9.51
CA VAL A 131 -1.03 11.93 -8.33
C VAL A 131 -1.28 12.74 -7.06
N LEU A 132 -0.52 13.82 -6.84
CA LEU A 132 -0.70 14.67 -5.66
C LEU A 132 -2.06 15.36 -5.65
N ALA A 133 -2.53 15.84 -6.80
CA ALA A 133 -3.85 16.43 -6.94
C ALA A 133 -4.95 15.41 -6.64
N GLY A 134 -4.82 14.17 -7.12
CA GLY A 134 -5.76 13.08 -6.82
C GLY A 134 -5.82 12.73 -5.34
N ILE A 135 -4.65 12.68 -4.67
CA ILE A 135 -4.56 12.47 -3.22
C ILE A 135 -5.23 13.62 -2.46
N LEU A 136 -4.91 14.87 -2.81
CA LEU A 136 -5.47 16.06 -2.16
C LEU A 136 -7.00 16.16 -2.36
N LEU A 137 -7.49 15.87 -3.56
CA LEU A 137 -8.92 15.87 -3.89
C LEU A 137 -9.68 14.82 -3.06
N LYS A 138 -9.11 13.62 -2.88
CA LYS A 138 -9.76 12.52 -2.15
C LYS A 138 -9.67 12.65 -0.64
N GLY A 139 -8.51 13.09 -0.13
CA GLY A 139 -8.22 13.14 1.29
C GLY A 139 -8.39 14.52 1.93
N GLY A 140 -8.57 15.57 1.13
CA GLY A 140 -8.89 16.93 1.58
C GLY A 140 -7.68 17.78 1.99
N TRP A 141 -7.96 19.06 2.26
CA TRP A 141 -6.96 20.08 2.64
C TRP A 141 -6.01 19.72 3.79
N PRO A 142 -6.42 18.95 4.83
CA PRO A 142 -5.51 18.58 5.92
C PRO A 142 -4.26 17.80 5.49
N LEU A 143 -4.21 17.27 4.26
CA LEU A 143 -3.03 16.60 3.70
C LEU A 143 -1.99 17.57 3.12
N TRP A 144 -2.35 18.83 2.90
CA TRP A 144 -1.47 19.82 2.29
C TRP A 144 -0.10 19.94 2.96
N PRO A 145 0.04 19.92 4.31
CA PRO A 145 1.36 19.95 4.95
C PRO A 145 2.25 18.77 4.54
N THR A 146 1.68 17.56 4.44
CA THR A 146 2.38 16.34 4.03
C THR A 146 2.78 16.40 2.56
N ILE A 147 1.86 16.88 1.70
CA ILE A 147 2.13 17.03 0.27
C ILE A 147 3.21 18.08 0.04
N ARG A 148 3.12 19.24 0.68
CA ARG A 148 4.07 20.35 0.56
C ARG A 148 5.46 19.99 1.07
N ALA A 149 5.55 19.17 2.12
CA ALA A 149 6.83 18.68 2.63
C ALA A 149 7.60 17.85 1.58
N GLY A 150 6.91 17.27 0.59
CA GLY A 150 7.58 16.51 -0.46
C GLY A 150 8.36 15.33 0.11
N SER A 151 9.52 15.04 -0.49
CA SER A 151 10.45 14.03 0.03
C SER A 151 11.06 14.36 1.39
N ALA A 152 10.93 15.60 1.89
CA ALA A 152 11.38 15.94 3.24
C ALA A 152 10.56 15.22 4.33
N VAL A 153 9.35 14.75 4.03
CA VAL A 153 8.58 13.88 4.95
C VAL A 153 9.31 12.57 5.28
N LEU A 154 10.32 12.21 4.48
CA LEU A 154 11.15 11.04 4.68
C LEU A 154 12.38 11.32 5.56
N GLN A 155 12.64 12.58 5.90
CA GLN A 155 13.74 12.94 6.80
C GLN A 155 13.17 13.00 8.22
N LYS A 156 13.25 11.86 8.92
CA LYS A 156 13.13 11.76 10.37
C LYS A 156 14.49 11.44 10.93
#